data_AF-A0A4S2SAS1-F1
#
_entry.id   AF-A0A4S2SAS1-F1
#
_cell.length_a   1.000
_cell.length_b   1.000
_cell.length_c   1.000
_cell.angle_alpha   90.00
_cell.angle_beta   90.00
_cell.angle_gamma   90.00
#
_symmetry.space_group_name_H-M   'P 1'
#
loop_
_entity.id
_entity.type
_entity.pdbx_description
1 polymer ?
#
loop_
_entity_poly.entity_id
_entity_poly.type
_entity_poly.pdbx_seq_one_letter_code
_entity_poly.pdbx_strand_id
1 'polypeptide(L)'
;MNSLPWPPPTLGVVYAGGVQLGAHALDRLGAAERDRVLRGCSTNVDNLAAGRWETLLSSAFVVEEPMPLPYALLLVAVLGYAEYAYGAWWTAAVFAFGHATATLLVYGALHRTADPPTRRAVDVGTSYGFNAVLGALTSALPRGPVRTAARVGLLALAAAPVLKRDRTFTDAGHLAALGIGVGVSLALDYLSGTKHPKIG
;
A
#
# COMPACT_ATOMS: atom_id res chain seq x y z
N MET A 1 -35.96 -8.24 3.88
CA MET A 1 -34.66 -8.29 3.18
C MET A 1 -33.92 -7.02 3.56
N ASN A 2 -32.95 -7.11 4.49
CA ASN A 2 -32.14 -5.96 4.85
C ASN A 2 -31.32 -5.57 3.63
N SER A 3 -31.55 -4.37 3.08
CA SER A 3 -30.66 -3.78 2.09
C SER A 3 -29.26 -3.77 2.67
N LEU A 4 -28.28 -4.34 1.96
CA LEU A 4 -26.88 -4.12 2.27
C LEU A 4 -26.71 -2.59 2.34
N PRO A 5 -26.19 -2.04 3.44
CA PRO A 5 -26.24 -0.61 3.62
C PRO A 5 -25.27 0.14 2.68
N TRP A 6 -24.38 -0.60 1.99
CA TRP A 6 -23.43 -0.14 0.97
C TRP A 6 -23.54 -1.01 -0.30
N PRO A 7 -23.26 -0.45 -1.50
CA PRO A 7 -23.09 -1.27 -2.70
C PRO A 7 -21.99 -2.33 -2.48
N PRO A 8 -22.02 -3.47 -3.21
CA PRO A 8 -20.99 -4.48 -3.09
C PRO A 8 -19.59 -3.86 -3.33
N PRO A 9 -18.56 -4.32 -2.60
CA PRO A 9 -17.19 -3.82 -2.77
C PRO A 9 -16.71 -4.17 -4.18
N THR A 10 -16.66 -3.14 -5.03
CA THR A 10 -16.40 -3.27 -6.47
C THR A 10 -15.12 -2.57 -6.86
N LEU A 11 -14.70 -1.53 -6.13
CA LEU A 11 -13.59 -0.69 -6.53
C LEU A 11 -12.26 -1.46 -6.40
N GLY A 12 -12.06 -2.21 -5.33
CA GLY A 12 -10.87 -3.03 -5.10
C GLY A 12 -10.74 -4.16 -6.11
N VAL A 13 -11.86 -4.75 -6.54
CA VAL A 13 -11.89 -5.77 -7.61
C VAL A 13 -11.53 -5.14 -8.95
N VAL A 14 -12.13 -4.00 -9.30
CA VAL A 14 -11.85 -3.27 -10.54
C VAL A 14 -10.38 -2.84 -10.58
N TYR A 15 -9.86 -2.30 -9.47
CA TYR A 15 -8.48 -1.91 -9.33
C TYR A 15 -7.52 -3.09 -9.50
N ALA A 16 -7.68 -4.16 -8.72
CA ALA A 16 -6.81 -5.33 -8.79
C ALA A 16 -6.86 -6.00 -10.16
N GLY A 17 -8.06 -6.11 -10.76
CA GLY A 17 -8.24 -6.63 -12.10
C GLY A 17 -7.59 -5.74 -13.16
N GLY A 18 -7.75 -4.42 -13.08
CA GLY A 18 -7.12 -3.46 -13.99
C GLY A 18 -5.60 -3.52 -13.94
N VAL A 19 -5.01 -3.57 -12.73
CA VAL A 19 -3.57 -3.74 -12.54
C VAL A 19 -3.08 -5.06 -13.11
N GLN A 20 -3.79 -6.16 -12.86
CA GLN A 20 -3.43 -7.48 -13.38
C GLN A 20 -3.50 -7.53 -14.90
N LEU A 21 -4.54 -6.95 -15.51
CA LEU A 21 -4.67 -6.86 -16.97
C LEU A 21 -3.56 -5.99 -17.57
N GLY A 22 -3.23 -4.86 -16.93
CA GLY A 22 -2.10 -4.02 -17.31
C GLY A 22 -0.78 -4.78 -17.27
N ALA A 23 -0.53 -5.56 -16.23
CA ALA A 23 0.65 -6.41 -16.11
C ALA A 23 0.74 -7.42 -17.25
N HIS A 24 -0.35 -8.13 -17.55
CA HIS A 24 -0.39 -9.08 -18.66
C HIS A 24 -0.24 -8.42 -20.04
N ALA A 25 -0.68 -7.17 -20.20
CA ALA A 25 -0.45 -6.41 -21.42
C ALA A 25 1.04 -6.01 -21.56
N LEU A 26 1.70 -5.62 -20.46
CA LEU A 26 3.13 -5.31 -20.43
C LEU A 26 3.99 -6.53 -20.77
N ASP A 27 3.59 -7.72 -20.34
CA ASP A 27 4.27 -8.98 -20.69
C ASP A 27 4.24 -9.30 -22.19
N ARG A 28 3.33 -8.69 -22.95
CA ARG A 28 3.30 -8.83 -24.42
C ARG A 28 4.31 -7.93 -25.12
N LEU A 29 4.91 -6.97 -24.42
CA LEU A 29 5.88 -6.04 -24.99
C LEU A 29 7.28 -6.67 -25.03
N GLY A 30 8.13 -6.15 -25.91
CA GLY A 30 9.56 -6.47 -25.87
C GLY A 30 10.20 -5.98 -24.56
N ALA A 31 11.22 -6.69 -24.05
CA ALA A 31 11.84 -6.40 -22.76
C ALA A 31 12.27 -4.93 -22.60
N ALA A 32 12.86 -4.33 -23.64
CA ALA A 32 13.30 -2.93 -23.63
C ALA A 32 12.13 -1.93 -23.53
N GLU A 33 10.95 -2.29 -24.07
CA GLU A 33 9.76 -1.45 -24.05
C GLU A 33 9.03 -1.56 -22.72
N ARG A 34 8.85 -2.79 -22.19
CA ARG A 34 8.35 -3.03 -20.83
C ARG A 34 9.17 -2.23 -19.80
N ASP A 35 10.48 -2.35 -19.86
CA ASP A 35 11.40 -1.68 -18.96
C ASP A 35 11.36 -0.15 -19.08
N ARG A 36 11.13 0.38 -20.29
CA ARG A 36 10.89 1.82 -20.50
C ARG A 36 9.59 2.28 -19.84
N VAL A 37 8.51 1.52 -19.95
CA VAL A 37 7.22 1.84 -19.31
C VAL A 37 7.35 1.79 -17.78
N LEU A 38 7.94 0.72 -17.25
CA LEU A 38 8.16 0.54 -15.80
C LEU A 38 8.98 1.71 -15.22
N ARG A 39 10.09 2.08 -15.86
CA ARG A 39 10.89 3.24 -15.44
C ARG A 39 10.16 4.57 -15.58
N GLY A 40 9.28 4.71 -16.56
CA GLY A 40 8.44 5.89 -16.74
C GLY A 40 7.47 6.09 -15.57
N CYS A 41 6.84 5.01 -15.10
CA CYS A 41 5.87 5.02 -14.02
C CYS A 41 6.47 4.89 -12.61
N SER A 42 7.75 4.56 -12.49
CA SER A 42 8.38 4.27 -11.20
C SER A 42 8.55 5.48 -10.29
N THR A 43 8.40 5.26 -8.99
CA THR A 43 8.74 6.22 -7.92
C THR A 43 10.20 6.17 -7.48
N ASN A 44 11.11 5.79 -8.38
CA ASN A 44 12.54 5.77 -8.09
C ASN A 44 13.08 7.18 -7.76
N VAL A 45 14.25 7.21 -7.13
CA VAL A 45 14.84 8.45 -6.60
C VAL A 45 15.13 9.46 -7.70
N ASP A 46 15.62 9.00 -8.86
CA ASP A 46 15.94 9.90 -9.97
C ASP A 46 14.68 10.54 -10.58
N ASN A 47 13.56 9.81 -10.62
CA ASN A 47 12.28 10.32 -11.11
C ASN A 47 11.71 11.40 -10.20
N LEU A 48 11.67 11.13 -8.90
CA LEU A 48 11.15 12.08 -7.91
C LEU A 48 12.07 13.30 -7.77
N ALA A 49 13.40 13.11 -7.84
CA ALA A 49 14.35 14.22 -7.87
C ALA A 49 14.25 15.08 -9.13
N ALA A 50 13.82 14.51 -10.26
CA ALA A 50 13.51 15.25 -11.48
C ALA A 50 12.12 15.94 -11.45
N GLY A 51 11.40 15.87 -10.32
CA GLY A 51 10.09 16.53 -10.16
C GLY A 51 8.92 15.75 -10.74
N ARG A 52 9.10 14.46 -11.08
CA ARG A 52 8.04 13.61 -11.66
C ARG A 52 7.09 13.05 -10.61
N TRP A 53 6.41 13.94 -9.90
CA TRP A 53 5.53 13.59 -8.78
C TRP A 53 4.27 12.82 -9.21
N GLU A 54 3.88 12.89 -10.48
CA GLU A 54 2.82 12.07 -11.07
C GLU A 54 3.11 10.56 -10.95
N THR A 55 4.38 10.17 -10.79
CA THR A 55 4.77 8.79 -10.52
C THR A 55 4.24 8.26 -9.21
N LEU A 56 3.97 9.12 -8.21
CA LEU A 56 3.31 8.72 -6.95
C LEU A 56 1.95 8.07 -7.20
N LEU A 57 1.24 8.52 -8.24
CA LEU A 57 -0.03 7.92 -8.61
C LEU A 57 0.17 6.77 -9.58
N SER A 58 0.92 6.98 -10.68
CA SER A 58 1.03 5.96 -11.73
C SER A 58 1.75 4.69 -11.30
N SER A 59 2.69 4.77 -10.35
CA SER A 59 3.38 3.60 -9.80
C SER A 59 2.44 2.64 -9.08
N ALA A 60 1.32 3.14 -8.53
CA ALA A 60 0.32 2.29 -7.89
C ALA A 60 -0.50 1.46 -8.88
N PHE A 61 -0.53 1.81 -10.16
CA PHE A 61 -1.32 1.11 -11.18
C PHE A 61 -0.50 0.18 -12.07
N VAL A 62 0.81 0.17 -11.90
CA VAL A 62 1.75 -0.62 -12.69
C VAL A 62 2.47 -1.58 -11.76
N VAL A 63 2.62 -2.83 -12.18
CA VAL A 63 3.43 -3.83 -11.48
C VAL A 63 4.48 -4.34 -12.44
N GLU A 64 5.65 -4.71 -11.90
CA GLU A 64 6.75 -5.22 -12.70
C GLU A 64 6.33 -6.50 -13.43
N GLU A 65 5.76 -7.45 -12.69
CA GLU A 65 5.27 -8.73 -13.18
C GLU A 65 3.81 -8.94 -12.78
N PRO A 66 3.04 -9.76 -13.53
CA PRO A 66 1.72 -10.16 -13.11
C PRO A 66 1.74 -10.72 -11.69
N MET A 67 0.80 -10.27 -10.87
CA MET A 67 0.76 -10.69 -9.48
C MET A 67 0.48 -12.20 -9.41
N PRO A 68 1.18 -12.94 -8.53
CA PRO A 68 0.81 -14.30 -8.21
C PRO A 68 -0.65 -14.34 -7.72
N LEU A 69 -1.39 -15.36 -8.13
CA LEU A 69 -2.81 -15.51 -7.77
C LEU A 69 -3.09 -15.34 -6.26
N PRO A 70 -2.28 -15.91 -5.34
CA PRO A 70 -2.50 -15.70 -3.90
C PRO A 70 -2.42 -14.22 -3.48
N TYR A 71 -1.48 -13.45 -4.04
CA TYR A 71 -1.34 -12.03 -3.73
C TYR A 71 -2.50 -11.22 -4.33
N ALA A 72 -2.90 -11.51 -5.57
CA ALA A 72 -4.03 -10.84 -6.20
C ALA A 72 -5.34 -11.07 -5.41
N LEU A 73 -5.60 -12.30 -4.97
CA LEU A 73 -6.75 -12.62 -4.13
C LEU A 73 -6.68 -11.94 -2.77
N LEU A 74 -5.51 -11.90 -2.15
CA LEU A 74 -5.30 -11.22 -0.88
C LEU A 74 -5.51 -9.71 -0.99
N LEU A 75 -5.02 -9.10 -2.08
CA LEU A 75 -5.24 -7.68 -2.39
C LEU A 75 -6.73 -7.38 -2.51
N VAL A 76 -7.46 -8.20 -3.29
CA VAL A 76 -8.93 -8.07 -3.41
C VAL A 76 -9.63 -8.25 -2.06
N ALA A 77 -9.22 -9.23 -1.26
CA ALA A 77 -9.82 -9.49 0.05
C ALA A 77 -9.61 -8.32 1.02
N VAL A 78 -8.38 -7.77 1.08
CA VAL A 78 -8.04 -6.65 1.96
C VAL A 78 -8.77 -5.38 1.53
N LEU A 79 -8.70 -5.02 0.25
CA LEU A 79 -9.38 -3.83 -0.25
C LEU A 79 -10.91 -4.00 -0.13
N GLY A 80 -11.45 -5.14 -0.56
CA GLY A 80 -12.88 -5.40 -0.48
C GLY A 80 -13.43 -5.41 0.94
N TYR A 81 -12.67 -5.93 1.92
CA TYR A 81 -13.06 -5.87 3.32
C TYR A 81 -12.98 -4.45 3.89
N ALA A 82 -11.98 -3.66 3.50
CA ALA A 82 -11.90 -2.24 3.87
C ALA A 82 -13.07 -1.43 3.28
N GLU A 83 -13.43 -1.69 2.03
CA GLU A 83 -14.59 -1.07 1.39
C GLU A 83 -15.88 -1.42 2.10
N TYR A 84 -16.02 -2.69 2.48
CA TYR A 84 -17.17 -3.16 3.24
C TYR A 84 -17.24 -2.53 4.64
N ALA A 85 -16.12 -2.43 5.36
CA ALA A 85 -16.09 -1.95 6.74
C ALA A 85 -16.16 -0.42 6.86
N TYR A 86 -15.55 0.31 5.92
CA TYR A 86 -15.34 1.77 6.03
C TYR A 86 -15.75 2.56 4.78
N GLY A 87 -16.09 1.88 3.67
CA GLY A 87 -16.47 2.49 2.40
C GLY A 87 -15.33 2.63 1.39
N ALA A 88 -15.72 2.74 0.11
CA ALA A 88 -14.79 2.85 -1.01
C ALA A 88 -13.86 4.06 -0.95
N TRP A 89 -14.40 5.25 -0.66
CA TRP A 89 -13.60 6.47 -0.59
C TRP A 89 -12.62 6.48 0.57
N TRP A 90 -13.00 5.92 1.71
CA TRP A 90 -12.08 5.77 2.84
C TRP A 90 -10.92 4.83 2.46
N THR A 91 -11.24 3.70 1.83
CA THR A 91 -10.24 2.71 1.40
C THR A 91 -9.27 3.31 0.38
N ALA A 92 -9.79 4.00 -0.64
CA ALA A 92 -8.99 4.70 -1.63
C ALA A 92 -8.11 5.80 -1.01
N ALA A 93 -8.63 6.56 -0.05
CA ALA A 93 -7.87 7.61 0.64
C ALA A 93 -6.72 7.03 1.47
N VAL A 94 -6.97 5.97 2.26
CA VAL A 94 -5.93 5.30 3.05
C VAL A 94 -4.87 4.67 2.15
N PHE A 95 -5.31 4.01 1.08
CA PHE A 95 -4.42 3.42 0.08
C PHE A 95 -3.50 4.49 -0.52
N ALA A 96 -4.06 5.57 -1.06
CA ALA A 96 -3.31 6.63 -1.73
C ALA A 96 -2.40 7.38 -0.75
N PHE A 97 -2.90 7.72 0.43
CA PHE A 97 -2.13 8.40 1.47
C PHE A 97 -0.95 7.55 1.95
N GLY A 98 -1.19 6.28 2.25
CA GLY A 98 -0.17 5.35 2.71
C GLY A 98 0.88 5.07 1.64
N HIS A 99 0.45 4.86 0.39
CA HIS A 99 1.34 4.71 -0.76
C HIS A 99 2.26 5.92 -0.93
N ALA A 100 1.67 7.11 -1.11
CA ALA A 100 2.44 8.33 -1.35
C ALA A 100 3.36 8.67 -0.17
N THR A 101 2.88 8.57 1.06
CA THR A 101 3.69 8.90 2.24
C THR A 101 4.84 7.92 2.42
N ALA A 102 4.62 6.61 2.26
CA ALA A 102 5.69 5.62 2.34
C ALA A 102 6.75 5.86 1.25
N THR A 103 6.32 6.11 0.01
CA THR A 103 7.22 6.47 -1.08
C THR A 103 8.05 7.71 -0.78
N LEU A 104 7.43 8.77 -0.25
CA LEU A 104 8.16 10.01 0.10
C LEU A 104 9.14 9.81 1.25
N LEU A 105 8.82 8.95 2.22
CA LEU A 105 9.74 8.59 3.30
C LEU A 105 10.97 7.82 2.77
N VAL A 106 10.73 6.81 1.92
CA VAL A 106 11.81 6.05 1.26
C VAL A 106 12.66 6.97 0.40
N TYR A 107 12.03 7.83 -0.41
CA TYR A 107 12.71 8.83 -1.20
C TYR A 107 13.58 9.75 -0.35
N GLY A 108 13.03 10.32 0.72
CA GLY A 108 13.78 11.21 1.63
C GLY A 108 14.99 10.54 2.26
N ALA A 109 14.87 9.26 2.64
CA ALA A 109 15.97 8.48 3.20
C ALA A 109 17.08 8.21 2.17
N LEU A 110 16.72 7.98 0.91
CA LEU A 110 17.64 7.60 -0.16
C LEU A 110 18.19 8.77 -0.98
N HIS A 111 17.50 9.91 -0.99
CA HIS A 111 17.75 11.01 -1.94
C HIS A 111 19.21 11.48 -1.98
N ARG A 112 19.92 11.43 -0.85
CA ARG A 112 21.32 11.83 -0.73
C ARG A 112 22.31 10.69 -0.46
N THR A 113 21.83 9.49 -0.22
CA THR A 113 22.64 8.37 0.29
C THR A 113 22.70 7.20 -0.67
N ALA A 114 21.74 7.08 -1.59
CA ALA A 114 21.68 5.99 -2.55
C ALA A 114 22.73 6.12 -3.65
N ASP A 115 23.36 5.00 -3.98
CA ASP A 115 24.25 4.81 -5.11
C ASP A 115 23.47 4.77 -6.45
N PRO A 116 24.13 5.02 -7.60
CA PRO A 116 23.44 5.14 -8.89
C PRO A 116 22.52 3.97 -9.29
N PRO A 117 22.86 2.69 -8.99
CA PRO A 117 21.94 1.56 -9.16
C PRO A 117 20.66 1.68 -8.32
N THR A 118 20.78 1.90 -7.00
CA THR A 118 19.61 2.01 -6.11
C THR A 118 18.74 3.20 -6.45
N ARG A 119 19.32 4.32 -6.90
CA ARG A 119 18.56 5.50 -7.32
C ARG A 119 17.65 5.26 -8.53
N ARG A 120 18.03 4.34 -9.42
CA ARG A 120 17.28 4.00 -10.65
C ARG A 120 16.46 2.73 -10.53
N ALA A 121 16.59 2.01 -9.41
CA ALA A 121 15.87 0.77 -9.17
C ALA A 121 14.37 0.99 -9.31
N VAL A 122 13.71 0.11 -10.04
CA VAL A 122 12.29 0.21 -10.32
C VAL A 122 11.52 -0.01 -9.02
N ASP A 123 10.77 1.00 -8.64
CA ASP A 123 9.78 0.99 -7.56
C ASP A 123 8.41 1.25 -8.17
N VAL A 124 7.65 0.19 -8.42
CA VAL A 124 6.25 0.22 -8.86
C VAL A 124 5.47 -0.87 -8.11
N GLY A 125 4.17 -0.68 -7.97
CA GLY A 125 3.26 -1.71 -7.52
C GLY A 125 2.25 -1.24 -6.49
N THR A 126 1.36 -2.17 -6.18
CA THR A 126 0.22 -1.95 -5.27
C THR A 126 0.61 -2.07 -3.80
N SER A 127 1.84 -2.52 -3.53
CA SER A 127 2.24 -3.09 -2.24
C SER A 127 2.28 -2.09 -1.09
N TYR A 128 2.63 -0.81 -1.33
CA TYR A 128 2.64 0.19 -0.26
C TYR A 128 1.21 0.54 0.14
N GLY A 129 0.34 0.85 -0.82
CA GLY A 129 -1.07 1.09 -0.55
C GLY A 129 -1.77 -0.12 0.09
N PHE A 130 -1.46 -1.33 -0.35
CA PHE A 130 -1.95 -2.57 0.27
C PHE A 130 -1.57 -2.67 1.75
N ASN A 131 -0.28 -2.50 2.07
CA ASN A 131 0.21 -2.59 3.44
C ASN A 131 -0.39 -1.49 4.33
N ALA A 132 -0.61 -0.29 3.79
CA ALA A 132 -1.28 0.78 4.51
C ALA A 132 -2.74 0.45 4.84
N VAL A 133 -3.50 -0.07 3.88
CA VAL A 133 -4.89 -0.51 4.14
C VAL A 133 -4.92 -1.66 5.13
N LEU A 134 -4.02 -2.64 4.99
CA LEU A 134 -3.92 -3.78 5.92
C LEU A 134 -3.64 -3.31 7.36
N GLY A 135 -2.71 -2.37 7.55
CA GLY A 135 -2.42 -1.78 8.86
C GLY A 135 -3.61 -1.01 9.42
N ALA A 136 -4.30 -0.24 8.58
CA ALA A 136 -5.47 0.53 8.97
C ALA A 136 -6.65 -0.37 9.37
N LEU A 137 -6.88 -1.47 8.66
CA LEU A 137 -7.92 -2.46 8.94
C LEU A 137 -7.83 -3.09 10.33
N THR A 138 -6.68 -3.01 11.00
CA THR A 138 -6.59 -3.45 12.40
C THR A 138 -7.56 -2.69 13.32
N SER A 139 -8.06 -1.50 12.95
CA SER A 139 -9.09 -0.79 13.72
C SER A 139 -10.45 -1.47 13.69
N ALA A 140 -10.71 -2.34 12.70
CA ALA A 140 -11.95 -3.10 12.60
C ALA A 140 -11.98 -4.30 13.57
N LEU A 141 -10.83 -4.70 14.11
CA LEU A 141 -10.75 -5.77 15.10
C LEU A 141 -11.33 -5.32 16.45
N PRO A 142 -11.90 -6.24 17.25
CA PRO A 142 -12.38 -5.95 18.58
C PRO A 142 -11.33 -5.27 19.44
N ARG A 143 -11.72 -4.24 20.21
CA ARG A 143 -10.81 -3.55 21.13
C ARG A 143 -10.29 -4.55 22.17
N GLY A 144 -8.97 -4.58 22.38
CA GLY A 144 -8.35 -5.44 23.38
C GLY A 144 -7.07 -6.11 22.89
N PRO A 145 -6.62 -7.19 23.56
CA PRO A 145 -5.32 -7.80 23.33
C PRO A 145 -5.17 -8.39 21.92
N VAL A 146 -6.25 -8.93 21.33
CA VAL A 146 -6.23 -9.51 19.97
C VAL A 146 -5.81 -8.48 18.93
N ARG A 147 -6.36 -7.27 19.00
CA ARG A 147 -6.02 -6.20 18.07
C ARG A 147 -4.58 -5.71 18.25
N THR A 148 -4.14 -5.56 19.50
CA THR A 148 -2.74 -5.20 19.79
C THR A 148 -1.79 -6.27 19.27
N ALA A 149 -2.09 -7.55 19.50
CA ALA A 149 -1.32 -8.67 18.99
C ALA A 149 -1.29 -8.69 17.45
N ALA A 150 -2.41 -8.41 16.78
CA ALA A 150 -2.46 -8.31 15.32
C ALA A 150 -1.56 -7.19 14.80
N ARG A 151 -1.60 -5.99 15.40
CA ARG A 151 -0.74 -4.85 15.03
C ARG A 151 0.75 -5.20 15.20
N VAL A 152 1.11 -5.74 16.36
CA VAL A 152 2.49 -6.13 16.66
C VAL A 152 2.95 -7.25 15.73
N GLY A 153 2.11 -8.27 15.51
CA GLY A 153 2.41 -9.39 14.63
C GLY A 153 2.61 -8.95 13.18
N LEU A 154 1.73 -8.10 12.65
CA LEU A 154 1.89 -7.55 11.30
C LEU A 154 3.18 -6.73 11.17
N LEU A 155 3.46 -5.85 12.13
CA LEU A 155 4.68 -5.04 12.13
C LEU A 155 5.94 -5.91 12.24
N ALA A 156 5.92 -6.96 13.06
CA ALA A 156 7.03 -7.90 13.19
C ALA A 156 7.26 -8.67 11.89
N LEU A 157 6.19 -9.13 11.22
CA LEU A 157 6.27 -9.78 9.92
C LEU A 157 6.84 -8.85 8.84
N ALA A 158 6.41 -7.58 8.82
CA ALA A 158 6.95 -6.58 7.89
C ALA A 158 8.39 -6.14 8.23
N ALA A 159 8.80 -6.23 9.49
CA ALA A 159 10.17 -5.93 9.90
C ALA A 159 11.15 -7.06 9.56
N ALA A 160 10.69 -8.31 9.47
CA ALA A 160 11.56 -9.47 9.24
C ALA A 160 12.42 -9.36 7.95
N PRO A 161 11.89 -8.93 6.79
CA PRO A 161 12.70 -8.67 5.59
C PRO A 161 13.73 -7.56 5.77
N VAL A 162 13.38 -6.47 6.47
CA VAL A 162 14.25 -5.30 6.73
C VAL A 162 15.47 -5.67 7.58
N LEU A 163 15.36 -6.71 8.40
CA LEU A 163 16.44 -7.21 9.24
C LEU A 163 17.41 -8.16 8.51
N LYS A 164 17.09 -8.58 7.28
CA LYS A 164 17.98 -9.44 6.47
C LYS A 164 19.15 -8.64 5.90
N ARG A 165 20.26 -9.33 5.59
CA ARG A 165 21.44 -8.72 4.94
C ARG A 165 21.13 -8.22 3.53
N ASP A 166 20.32 -8.95 2.78
CA ASP A 166 19.95 -8.64 1.39
C ASP A 166 18.67 -7.79 1.29
N ARG A 167 18.40 -6.97 2.32
CA ARG A 167 17.23 -6.10 2.35
C ARG A 167 17.27 -5.10 1.19
N THR A 168 16.09 -4.81 0.68
CA THR A 168 15.86 -3.78 -0.33
C THR A 168 15.25 -2.53 0.32
N PHE A 169 15.29 -1.40 -0.39
CA PHE A 169 14.57 -0.22 0.06
C PHE A 169 13.05 -0.41 0.05
N THR A 170 12.56 -1.32 -0.80
CA THR A 170 11.14 -1.69 -0.87
C THR A 170 10.67 -2.37 0.41
N ASP A 171 11.52 -3.17 1.06
CA ASP A 171 11.20 -3.76 2.37
C ASP A 171 10.97 -2.67 3.44
N ALA A 172 11.78 -1.62 3.42
CA ALA A 172 11.59 -0.46 4.31
C ALA A 172 10.30 0.31 3.95
N GLY A 173 9.98 0.41 2.66
CA GLY A 173 8.72 0.97 2.17
C GLY A 173 7.49 0.20 2.65
N HIS A 174 7.52 -1.14 2.60
CA HIS A 174 6.44 -2.00 3.13
C HIS A 174 6.23 -1.77 4.63
N LEU A 175 7.31 -1.78 5.41
CA LEU A 175 7.25 -1.53 6.84
C LEU A 175 6.71 -0.13 7.15
N ALA A 176 7.19 0.89 6.43
CA ALA A 176 6.73 2.27 6.59
C ALA A 176 5.23 2.40 6.26
N ALA A 177 4.78 1.84 5.14
CA ALA A 177 3.39 1.87 4.72
C ALA A 177 2.46 1.18 5.73
N LEU A 178 2.86 0.00 6.21
CA LEU A 178 2.12 -0.71 7.25
C LEU A 178 2.06 0.09 8.56
N GLY A 179 3.18 0.69 8.97
CA GLY A 179 3.26 1.56 10.14
C GLY A 179 2.34 2.78 10.05
N ILE A 180 2.29 3.43 8.88
CA ILE A 180 1.35 4.52 8.59
C ILE A 180 -0.10 4.04 8.73
N GLY A 181 -0.43 2.87 8.16
CA GLY A 181 -1.74 2.24 8.32
C GLY A 181 -2.11 1.99 9.78
N VAL A 182 -1.20 1.42 10.57
CA VAL A 182 -1.40 1.24 12.02
C VAL A 182 -1.59 2.60 12.72
N GLY A 183 -0.88 3.64 12.31
CA GLY A 183 -1.10 5.01 12.79
C GLY A 183 -2.52 5.52 12.52
N VAL A 184 -3.05 5.30 11.30
CA VAL A 184 -4.45 5.61 10.96
C VAL A 184 -5.42 4.83 11.85
N SER A 185 -5.15 3.53 12.08
CA SER A 185 -5.93 2.68 12.96
C SER A 185 -5.98 3.21 14.40
N LEU A 186 -4.85 3.70 14.92
CA LEU A 186 -4.76 4.33 16.24
C LEU A 186 -5.50 5.68 16.30
N ALA A 187 -5.42 6.49 15.24
CA ALA A 187 -6.14 7.75 15.16
C ALA A 187 -7.67 7.54 15.16
N LEU A 188 -8.16 6.55 14.41
CA LEU A 188 -9.57 6.17 14.43
C LEU A 188 -10.04 5.70 15.81
N ASP A 189 -9.19 4.95 16.53
CA ASP A 189 -9.46 4.55 17.90
C ASP A 189 -9.60 5.75 18.84
N TYR A 190 -8.65 6.69 18.76
CA TYR A 190 -8.66 7.89 19.57
C TYR A 190 -9.95 8.71 19.34
N LEU A 191 -10.28 8.98 18.07
CA LEU A 191 -11.48 9.73 17.69
C LEU A 191 -12.80 9.03 18.05
N SER A 192 -12.79 7.70 18.13
CA SER A 192 -13.96 6.93 18.58
C SER A 192 -14.12 6.96 20.10
N GLY A 193 -13.01 7.00 20.84
CA GLY A 193 -13.01 7.11 22.30
C GLY A 193 -13.49 8.48 22.79
N THR A 194 -13.19 9.56 22.06
CA THR A 194 -13.62 10.93 22.42
C THR A 194 -15.11 11.17 22.19
N LYS A 195 -15.78 10.38 21.35
CA LYS A 195 -17.24 10.47 21.12
C LYS A 195 -18.10 9.88 22.25
N HIS A 196 -17.48 9.25 23.25
CA HIS A 196 -18.10 8.93 24.53
C HIS A 196 -17.44 9.73 25.66
N PRO A 197 -17.59 11.07 25.73
CA PRO A 197 -17.28 11.75 26.98
C PRO A 197 -18.27 11.22 28.02
N LYS A 198 -17.73 10.64 29.09
CA LYS A 198 -18.49 10.36 30.30
C LYS A 198 -19.16 11.67 30.70
N ILE A 199 -20.48 11.69 30.64
CA ILE A 199 -21.28 12.65 31.37
C ILE A 199 -21.01 12.31 32.84
N GLY A 200 -20.10 13.05 33.46
CA GLY A 200 -19.88 13.07 34.90
C GLY A 200 -20.72 14.16 35.52
#